data_AF-A0A965E4E8-F1
#
_entry.id   AF-A0A965E4E8-F1
#
_cell.length_a   1.000
_cell.length_b   1.000
_cell.length_c   1.000
_cell.angle_alpha   90.00
_cell.angle_beta   90.00
_cell.angle_gamma   90.00
#
_symmetry.space_group_name_H-M   'P 1'
#
loop_
_entity.id
_entity.type
_entity.pdbx_description
1 polymer ?
#
loop_
_entity_poly.entity_id
_entity_poly.type
_entity_poly.pdbx_seq_one_letter_code
_entity_poly.pdbx_strand_id
1 'polypeptide(L)' 'MKSILEAIENNADTKAFSALQMPETYRAAVVLKDEQDMFAGVASADKDPRKSVHIQQV' A
#
# COMPACT_ATOMS: atom_id res chain seq x y z
N MET A 1 -0.87 -10.09 8.20
CA MET A 1 -0.99 -10.26 6.73
C MET A 1 -0.71 -11.68 6.21
N LYS A 2 0.34 -12.39 6.66
CA LYS A 2 0.68 -13.73 6.12
C LYS A 2 -0.50 -14.71 6.11
N SER A 3 -1.28 -14.76 7.20
CA SER A 3 -2.44 -15.65 7.33
C SER A 3 -3.57 -15.36 6.33
N ILE A 4 -3.73 -14.10 5.91
CA ILE A 4 -4.74 -13.71 4.91
C ILE A 4 -4.30 -14.20 3.52
N LEU A 5 -3.01 -14.06 3.19
CA LEU A 5 -2.45 -14.60 1.94
C LEU A 5 -2.62 -16.12 1.88
N GLU A 6 -2.25 -16.83 2.95
CA GLU A 6 -2.36 -18.29 3.02
C GLU A 6 -3.83 -18.75 2.87
N ALA A 7 -4.79 -18.04 3.44
CA ALA A 7 -6.22 -18.37 3.26
C ALA A 7 -6.68 -18.22 1.80
N ILE A 8 -6.18 -17.20 1.09
CA ILE A 8 -6.48 -16.99 -0.33
C ILE A 8 -5.86 -18.10 -1.18
N GLU A 9 -4.58 -18.40 -0.98
CA GLU A 9 -3.86 -19.44 -1.74
C GLU A 9 -4.50 -20.83 -1.56
N ASN A 10 -5.06 -21.10 -0.38
CA ASN A 10 -5.74 -22.35 -0.07
C ASN A 10 -7.24 -22.36 -0.42
N ASN A 11 -7.78 -21.32 -1.07
CA ASN A 11 -9.21 -21.18 -1.38
C ASN A 11 -10.12 -21.42 -0.17
N ALA A 12 -9.77 -20.81 0.97
CA ALA A 12 -10.51 -20.95 2.21
C ALA A 12 -11.98 -20.48 2.06
N ASP A 13 -12.87 -21.01 2.89
CA ASP A 13 -14.28 -20.65 2.88
C ASP A 13 -14.56 -19.36 3.65
N THR A 14 -15.79 -18.84 3.52
CA THR A 14 -16.20 -17.59 4.18
C THR A 14 -16.06 -17.63 5.71
N LYS A 15 -16.27 -18.80 6.33
CA LYS A 15 -16.13 -18.96 7.79
C LYS A 15 -14.68 -18.82 8.22
N ALA A 16 -13.75 -19.44 7.50
CA ALA A 16 -12.32 -19.32 7.75
C ALA A 16 -11.86 -17.85 7.62
N PHE A 17 -12.27 -17.14 6.57
CA PHE A 17 -11.95 -15.71 6.42
C PHE A 17 -12.51 -14.84 7.56
N SER A 18 -13.73 -15.13 8.01
CA SER A 18 -14.37 -14.38 9.11
C SER A 18 -13.67 -14.56 10.46
N ALA A 19 -12.92 -15.64 10.64
CA ALA A 19 -12.15 -15.90 11.86
C ALA A 19 -10.76 -15.26 11.84
N LEU A 20 -10.30 -14.72 10.71
CA LEU A 20 -8.97 -14.10 10.61
C LEU A 20 -8.94 -12.76 11.32
N GLN A 21 -7.89 -12.52 12.11
CA GLN A 21 -7.63 -11.21 12.69
C GLN A 21 -7.13 -10.24 11.62
N MET A 22 -7.71 -9.04 11.61
CA MET A 22 -7.25 -7.95 10.75
C MET A 22 -5.92 -7.41 11.27
N PRO A 23 -4.92 -7.22 10.39
CA PRO A 23 -3.69 -6.57 10.79
C PRO A 23 -3.95 -5.09 11.09
N GLU A 24 -3.23 -4.56 12.08
CA GLU A 24 -3.31 -3.14 12.44
C GLU A 24 -2.71 -2.22 11.38
N THR A 25 -1.70 -2.71 10.66
CA THR A 25 -1.06 -1.99 9.55
C THR A 25 -0.83 -2.88 8.34
N TYR A 26 -0.68 -2.28 7.17
CA TYR A 26 -0.31 -2.98 5.93
C TYR A 26 0.70 -2.21 5.09
N ARG A 27 1.45 -2.95 4.27
CA ARG A 27 2.43 -2.36 3.34
C ARG A 27 1.69 -1.72 2.16
N ALA A 28 1.88 -0.42 1.96
CA ALA A 28 1.27 0.34 0.88
C ALA A 28 2.26 1.25 0.16
N ALA A 29 1.97 1.56 -1.10
CA ALA A 29 2.58 2.66 -1.83
C ALA A 29 1.75 3.92 -1.59
N VAL A 30 2.36 4.97 -1.05
CA VAL A 30 1.68 6.22 -0.66
C VAL A 30 2.40 7.43 -1.22
N VAL A 31 1.66 8.52 -1.36
CA VAL A 31 2.19 9.87 -1.54
C VAL A 31 2.01 10.64 -0.24
N LEU A 32 2.93 11.55 0.05
CA LEU A 32 2.91 12.32 1.28
C LEU A 32 2.25 13.68 1.06
N LYS A 33 1.38 14.08 2.00
CA LYS A 33 0.75 15.42 1.96
C LYS A 33 1.80 16.53 1.96
N ASP A 34 2.86 16.37 2.74
CA ASP A 34 3.93 17.36 2.88
C ASP A 34 4.75 17.53 1.58
N GLU A 35 4.65 16.59 0.65
CA GLU A 35 5.35 16.61 -0.64
C GLU A 35 4.46 17.06 -1.82
N GLN A 36 3.25 17.56 -1.56
CA GLN A 36 2.30 17.94 -2.62
C GLN A 36 2.89 18.93 -3.65
N ASP A 37 3.81 19.80 -3.23
CA ASP A 37 4.44 20.83 -4.06
C ASP A 37 5.85 20.45 -4.55
N MET A 38 6.31 19.21 -4.34
CA MET A 38 7.69 18.77 -4.60
C MET A 38 8.15 18.91 -6.07
N PHE A 39 7.20 19.02 -7.00
CA PHE A 39 7.47 19.17 -8.43
C PHE A 39 7.08 20.56 -8.96
N ALA A 40 6.88 21.56 -8.10
CA ALA A 40 6.67 22.93 -8.53
C ALA A 40 7.85 23.42 -9.40
N GLY A 41 7.55 23.98 -10.57
CA GLY A 41 8.56 24.43 -11.53
C GLY A 41 9.23 23.34 -12.37
N VAL A 42 8.92 22.05 -12.16
CA VAL A 42 9.43 20.94 -12.97
C VAL A 42 8.50 20.70 -14.16
N ALA A 43 9.05 20.63 -15.37
CA ALA A 43 8.28 20.29 -16.56
C ALA A 43 7.65 18.90 -16.42
N SER A 44 6.42 18.71 -16.93
CA SER A 44 5.65 17.48 -16.67
C SER A 44 6.36 16.20 -17.09
N ALA A 45 7.19 16.23 -18.14
CA ALA A 45 7.94 15.08 -18.62
C ALA A 45 9.10 14.67 -17.67
N ASP A 46 9.59 15.62 -16.87
CA ASP A 46 10.74 15.45 -15.99
C ASP A 46 10.32 15.08 -14.55
N LYS A 47 9.02 15.06 -14.26
CA LYS A 47 8.49 14.63 -12.97
C LYS A 47 8.66 13.12 -12.82
N ASP A 48 9.63 12.71 -12.02
CA ASP A 48 9.95 11.30 -11.76
C ASP A 48 9.08 10.73 -10.62
N PRO A 49 8.13 9.81 -10.89
CA PRO A 49 7.26 9.24 -9.87
C PRO A 49 8.01 8.46 -8.78
N ARG A 50 9.22 7.98 -9.07
CA ARG A 50 10.05 7.25 -8.09
C ARG A 50 10.50 8.12 -6.93
N LYS A 51 10.43 9.46 -7.08
CA LYS A 51 10.75 10.42 -6.03
C LYS A 51 9.58 10.68 -5.08
N SER A 52 8.33 10.50 -5.54
CA SER A 52 7.12 10.83 -4.77
C SER A 52 6.40 9.61 -4.17
N VAL A 53 6.70 8.41 -4.67
CA VAL A 53 6.06 7.18 -4.21
C VAL A 53 6.90 6.52 -3.12
N HIS A 54 6.31 6.39 -1.94
CA HIS A 54 6.95 5.81 -0.77
C HIS A 54 6.29 4.49 -0.39
N ILE A 55 7.10 3.50 -0.02
CA ILE A 55 6.58 2.26 0.55
C ILE A 55 6.59 2.37 2.07
N GLN A 56 5.41 2.29 2.69
CA GLN A 56 5.24 2.45 4.14
C GLN A 56 4.34 1.36 4.73
N GLN A 57 4.38 1.24 6.06
CA GLN A 57 3.34 0.56 6.83
C GLN A 57 2.32 1.62 7.24
N VAL A 58 1.06 1.44 6.81
CA VAL A 58 -0.07 2.34 7.10
C VAL A 58 -1.15 1.64 7.86
#